data_AF-A0A379ZF88-F1
#
_entry.id   AF-A0A379ZF88-F1
#
_cell.length_a   1.000
_cell.length_b   1.000
_cell.length_c   1.000
_cell.angle_alpha   90.00
_cell.angle_beta   90.00
_cell.angle_gamma   90.00
#
_symmetry.space_group_name_H-M   'P 1'
#
loop_
_entity.id
_entity.type
_entity.pdbx_description
1 polymer ?
#
loop_
_entity_poly.entity_id
_entity_poly.type
_entity_poly.pdbx_seq_one_letter_code
_entity_poly.pdbx_strand_id
1 'polypeptide(L)'
;MMYSIEIKAITEIDQQQIDEIMALSAQIPEFDSGYQKQEFERRLTGNACLLLLAFVEGELAGFKLGYALDEQCFYSWLGGVLPDYRSLGLARSMLEAQERWATQAGYKQIQVKTRNQFRSMLNMLISHQYQVVDFRAEPGHIADNRLYLEKSMY
;
A
#
# COMPACT_ATOMS: atom_id res chain seq x y z
N MET A 1 4.26 -12.05 -24.48
CA MET A 1 5.48 -12.38 -23.71
C MET A 1 5.08 -12.48 -22.26
N MET A 2 5.49 -13.55 -21.56
CA MET A 2 5.19 -13.74 -20.14
C MET A 2 6.40 -13.18 -19.37
N TYR A 3 6.25 -12.02 -18.75
CA TYR A 3 7.29 -11.44 -17.91
C TYR A 3 7.43 -12.26 -16.61
N SER A 4 8.64 -12.36 -16.10
CA SER A 4 8.91 -12.85 -14.75
C SER A 4 8.50 -11.79 -13.73
N ILE A 5 7.60 -12.15 -12.82
CA ILE A 5 7.13 -11.28 -11.72
C ILE A 5 7.43 -11.97 -10.39
N GLU A 6 8.12 -11.25 -9.51
CA GLU A 6 8.45 -11.71 -8.16
C GLU A 6 7.92 -10.70 -7.13
N ILE A 7 7.36 -11.18 -6.01
CA ILE A 7 7.00 -10.33 -4.87
C ILE A 7 7.76 -10.82 -3.65
N LYS A 8 8.63 -9.96 -3.10
CA LYS A 8 9.40 -10.24 -1.88
C LYS A 8 8.73 -9.59 -0.68
N ALA A 9 8.60 -10.35 0.40
CA ALA A 9 8.04 -9.88 1.66
C ALA A 9 9.16 -9.60 2.68
N ILE A 10 9.08 -8.46 3.35
CA ILE A 10 10.01 -8.01 4.38
C ILE A 10 9.20 -7.54 5.58
N THR A 11 9.48 -8.10 6.76
CA THR A 11 8.78 -7.76 8.02
C THR A 11 9.65 -6.95 8.99
N GLU A 12 10.97 -7.05 8.87
CA GLU A 12 11.94 -6.23 9.58
C GLU A 12 12.33 -5.07 8.66
N ILE A 13 11.79 -3.88 8.94
CA ILE A 13 12.01 -2.68 8.13
C ILE A 13 12.95 -1.77 8.89
N ASP A 14 14.17 -1.61 8.37
CA ASP A 14 15.17 -0.71 8.87
C ASP A 14 15.36 0.51 7.94
N GLN A 15 16.43 1.24 8.19
CA GLN A 15 16.75 2.43 7.43
C GLN A 15 16.92 2.20 5.93
N GLN A 16 17.50 1.06 5.55
CA GLN A 16 17.77 0.71 4.16
C GLN A 16 16.46 0.57 3.38
N GLN A 17 15.48 -0.14 3.94
CA GLN A 17 14.19 -0.32 3.27
C GLN A 17 13.39 0.99 3.21
N ILE A 18 13.49 1.84 4.24
CA ILE A 18 12.85 3.17 4.21
C ILE A 18 13.44 4.01 3.07
N ASP A 19 14.77 4.04 2.93
CA ASP A 19 15.44 4.81 1.88
C ASP A 19 15.08 4.28 0.48
N GLU A 20 14.99 2.95 0.31
CA GLU A 20 14.56 2.33 -0.94
C GLU A 20 13.12 2.72 -1.31
N ILE A 21 12.18 2.64 -0.36
CA ILE A 21 10.79 3.05 -0.57
C ILE A 21 10.69 4.54 -0.90
N MET A 22 11.46 5.39 -0.23
CA MET A 22 11.47 6.82 -0.49
C MET A 22 12.01 7.13 -1.90
N ALA A 23 13.08 6.48 -2.32
CA ALA A 23 13.64 6.62 -3.66
C ALA A 23 12.67 6.15 -4.75
N LEU A 24 11.96 5.05 -4.52
CA LEU A 24 10.93 4.55 -5.43
C LEU A 24 9.69 5.47 -5.45
N SER A 25 9.28 5.96 -4.28
CA SER A 25 8.15 6.88 -4.13
C SER A 25 8.36 8.20 -4.89
N ALA A 26 9.59 8.72 -4.92
CA ALA A 26 9.93 9.94 -5.66
C ALA A 26 9.74 9.82 -7.18
N GLN A 27 9.69 8.59 -7.70
CA GLN A 27 9.47 8.30 -9.12
C GLN A 27 7.99 8.05 -9.47
N ILE A 28 7.09 8.09 -8.49
CA ILE A 28 5.65 7.89 -8.67
C ILE A 28 4.96 9.27 -8.69
N PRO A 29 4.47 9.74 -9.86
CA PRO A 29 3.92 11.09 -9.99
C PRO A 29 2.75 11.40 -9.04
N GLU A 30 2.00 10.38 -8.63
CA GLU A 30 0.84 10.51 -7.75
C GLU A 30 1.20 10.82 -6.28
N PHE A 31 2.47 10.68 -5.90
CA PHE A 31 2.96 10.91 -4.55
C PHE A 31 3.51 12.33 -4.40
N ASP A 32 2.63 13.33 -4.54
CA ASP A 32 2.98 14.73 -4.32
C ASP A 32 3.62 14.94 -2.93
N SER A 33 4.84 15.47 -2.92
CA SER A 33 5.68 15.78 -1.74
C SER A 33 6.19 14.58 -0.90
N GLY A 34 5.74 13.35 -1.20
CA GLY A 34 6.10 12.15 -0.45
C GLY A 34 5.84 12.22 1.06
N TYR A 35 6.25 11.18 1.78
CA TYR A 35 6.35 11.22 3.23
C TYR A 35 7.78 11.52 3.64
N GLN A 36 7.96 12.35 4.66
CA GLN A 36 9.27 12.55 5.28
C GLN A 36 9.71 11.26 5.96
N LYS A 37 11.02 10.98 5.99
CA LYS A 37 11.60 9.81 6.64
C LYS A 37 11.10 9.59 8.07
N GLN A 38 11.00 10.68 8.84
CA GLN A 38 10.50 10.65 10.22
C GLN A 38 9.07 10.10 10.34
N GLU A 39 8.24 10.25 9.31
CA GLU A 39 6.87 9.71 9.31
C GLU A 39 6.87 8.19 9.10
N PHE A 40 7.82 7.65 8.33
CA PHE A 40 8.03 6.21 8.24
C PHE A 40 8.51 5.67 9.60
N GLU A 41 9.57 6.26 10.17
CA GLU A 41 10.09 5.85 11.47
C GLU A 41 8.99 5.85 12.55
N ARG A 42 8.19 6.93 12.61
CA ARG A 42 7.10 7.06 13.58
C ARG A 42 6.01 6.00 13.43
N ARG A 43 5.68 5.60 12.21
CA ARG A 43 4.60 4.63 11.94
C ARG A 43 5.06 3.18 12.04
N LEU A 44 6.32 2.91 11.70
CA LEU A 44 6.85 1.55 11.62
C LEU A 44 7.50 1.10 12.94
N THR A 45 8.04 2.03 13.72
CA THR A 45 8.69 1.68 15.00
C THR A 45 7.69 1.09 15.99
N GLY A 46 8.02 -0.09 16.51
CA GLY A 46 7.23 -0.77 17.55
C GLY A 46 5.96 -1.47 17.03
N ASN A 47 5.65 -1.37 15.74
CA ASN A 47 4.50 -2.03 15.13
C ASN A 47 4.95 -3.20 14.26
N ALA A 48 4.16 -4.26 14.22
CA ALA A 48 4.34 -5.30 13.21
C ALA A 48 4.09 -4.69 11.82
N CYS A 49 5.04 -4.87 10.90
CA CYS A 49 5.03 -4.25 9.59
C CYS A 49 5.13 -5.30 8.49
N LEU A 50 4.65 -4.95 7.30
CA LEU A 50 4.89 -5.70 6.08
C LEU A 50 5.21 -4.74 4.94
N LEU A 51 6.39 -4.92 4.36
CA LEU A 51 6.77 -4.37 3.07
C LEU A 51 6.75 -5.48 2.02
N LEU A 52 6.05 -5.22 0.92
CA LEU A 52 6.09 -6.03 -0.29
C LEU A 52 6.82 -5.23 -1.37
N LEU A 53 7.82 -5.85 -1.99
CA LEU A 53 8.54 -5.31 -3.13
C LEU A 53 8.23 -6.16 -4.36
N ALA A 54 7.68 -5.55 -5.41
CA ALA A 54 7.37 -6.23 -6.66
C ALA A 54 8.48 -5.98 -7.68
N PHE A 55 9.00 -7.06 -8.26
CA PHE A 55 10.03 -7.04 -9.29
C PHE A 55 9.48 -7.56 -10.61
N VAL A 56 9.89 -6.95 -11.71
CA VAL A 56 9.62 -7.40 -13.08
C VAL A 56 10.95 -7.58 -13.78
N GLU A 57 11.25 -8.79 -14.26
CA GLU A 57 12.55 -9.12 -14.85
C GLU A 57 13.75 -8.77 -13.94
N GLY A 58 13.55 -8.84 -12.63
CA GLY A 58 14.56 -8.48 -11.63
C GLY A 58 14.66 -6.99 -11.29
N GLU A 59 13.93 -6.12 -12.00
CA GLU A 59 13.87 -4.69 -11.70
C GLU A 59 12.75 -4.35 -10.72
N LEU A 60 13.03 -3.49 -9.74
CA LEU A 60 12.06 -3.05 -8.75
C LEU A 60 10.99 -2.17 -9.42
N ALA A 61 9.77 -2.70 -9.51
CA ALA A 61 8.67 -2.11 -10.26
C ALA A 61 7.64 -1.41 -9.37
N GLY A 62 7.55 -1.79 -8.10
CA GLY A 62 6.57 -1.22 -7.19
C GLY A 62 6.69 -1.78 -5.79
N PHE A 63 5.90 -1.20 -4.88
CA PHE A 63 5.88 -1.63 -3.49
C PHE A 63 4.50 -1.49 -2.86
N LYS A 64 4.30 -2.19 -1.75
CA LYS A 64 3.16 -2.03 -0.87
C LYS A 64 3.59 -2.20 0.59
N LEU A 65 3.36 -1.18 1.39
CA LEU A 65 3.74 -1.07 2.79
C LEU A 65 2.49 -0.98 3.66
N GLY A 66 2.50 -1.71 4.77
CA GLY A 66 1.50 -1.58 5.83
C GLY A 66 2.07 -1.89 7.20
N TYR A 67 1.29 -1.57 8.22
CA TYR A 67 1.64 -1.80 9.62
C TYR A 67 0.38 -2.03 10.47
N ALA A 68 0.54 -2.68 11.62
CA ALA A 68 -0.53 -2.92 12.57
C ALA A 68 -1.05 -1.60 13.19
N LEU A 69 -2.36 -1.42 13.25
CA LEU A 69 -2.97 -0.36 14.08
C LEU A 69 -3.20 -0.86 15.51
N ASP A 70 -3.57 -2.12 15.63
CA ASP A 70 -3.79 -2.85 16.88
C ASP A 70 -3.66 -4.36 16.61
N GLU A 71 -4.01 -5.19 17.59
CA GLU A 71 -3.92 -6.65 17.51
C GLU A 71 -4.85 -7.29 16.45
N GLN A 72 -5.87 -6.57 15.98
CA GLN A 72 -6.89 -7.10 15.08
C GLN A 72 -6.89 -6.41 13.72
N CYS A 73 -6.37 -5.18 13.62
CA CYS A 73 -6.44 -4.36 12.42
C CYS A 73 -5.06 -4.07 11.82
N PHE A 74 -4.91 -4.42 10.54
CA PHE A 74 -3.74 -4.08 9.74
C PHE A 74 -4.05 -2.92 8.79
N TYR A 75 -3.20 -1.90 8.75
CA TYR A 75 -3.38 -0.76 7.84
C TYR A 75 -2.46 -0.87 6.63
N SER A 76 -3.07 -1.04 5.46
CA SER A 76 -2.41 -0.94 4.16
C SER A 76 -2.16 0.53 3.83
N TRP A 77 -1.03 1.04 4.28
CA TRP A 77 -0.74 2.47 4.31
C TRP A 77 -0.37 3.08 2.95
N LEU A 78 0.72 2.60 2.35
CA LEU A 78 1.35 3.27 1.21
C LEU A 78 1.75 2.22 0.18
N GLY A 79 1.57 2.52 -1.10
CA GLY A 79 2.03 1.64 -2.15
C GLY A 79 1.71 2.17 -3.52
N GLY A 80 2.54 1.81 -4.48
CA GLY A 80 2.42 2.27 -5.85
C GLY A 80 3.33 1.49 -6.78
N VAL A 81 3.08 1.67 -8.06
CA VAL A 81 3.80 0.99 -9.15
C VAL A 81 4.32 2.07 -10.08
N LEU A 82 5.60 1.96 -10.43
CA LEU A 82 6.25 2.83 -11.41
C LEU A 82 5.46 2.87 -12.72
N PRO A 83 5.36 4.04 -13.39
CA PRO A 83 4.56 4.20 -14.60
C PRO A 83 4.77 3.11 -15.66
N ASP A 84 6.03 2.75 -15.91
CA ASP A 84 6.40 1.79 -16.97
C ASP A 84 5.96 0.35 -16.69
N TYR A 85 5.64 0.04 -15.42
CA TYR A 85 5.26 -1.29 -14.96
C TYR A 85 3.75 -1.43 -14.68
N ARG A 86 2.96 -0.41 -15.01
CA ARG A 86 1.50 -0.42 -14.83
C ARG A 86 0.83 -1.39 -15.80
N SER A 87 -0.43 -1.73 -15.50
CA SER A 87 -1.24 -2.68 -16.29
C SER A 87 -0.71 -4.13 -16.32
N LEU A 88 0.36 -4.45 -15.58
CA LEU A 88 0.87 -5.81 -15.37
C LEU A 88 0.21 -6.55 -14.19
N GLY A 89 -0.77 -5.92 -13.53
CA GLY A 89 -1.45 -6.51 -12.37
C GLY A 89 -0.70 -6.41 -11.04
N LEU A 90 0.49 -5.81 -10.99
CA LEU A 90 1.35 -5.76 -9.80
C LEU A 90 0.65 -5.19 -8.55
N ALA A 91 -0.08 -4.08 -8.68
CA ALA A 91 -0.79 -3.47 -7.56
C ALA A 91 -1.82 -4.43 -6.93
N ARG A 92 -2.53 -5.19 -7.77
CA ARG A 92 -3.48 -6.21 -7.34
C ARG A 92 -2.76 -7.40 -6.71
N SER A 93 -1.69 -7.91 -7.34
CA SER A 93 -0.92 -9.03 -6.79
C SER A 93 -0.33 -8.71 -5.42
N MET A 94 0.18 -7.49 -5.23
CA MET A 94 0.66 -7.02 -3.92
C MET A 94 -0.49 -6.83 -2.92
N LEU A 95 -1.66 -6.34 -3.33
CA LEU A 95 -2.83 -6.26 -2.46
C LEU A 95 -3.21 -7.65 -1.93
N GLU A 96 -3.41 -8.61 -2.83
CA GLU A 96 -3.77 -9.99 -2.46
C GLU A 96 -2.68 -10.67 -1.60
N ALA A 97 -1.40 -10.39 -1.86
CA ALA A 97 -0.31 -10.90 -1.03
C ALA A 97 -0.34 -10.30 0.39
N GLN A 98 -0.62 -9.01 0.52
CA GLN A 98 -0.74 -8.36 1.84
C GLN A 98 -1.98 -8.85 2.60
N GLU A 99 -3.11 -9.06 1.92
CA GLU A 99 -4.31 -9.66 2.51
C GLU A 99 -3.99 -11.06 3.07
N ARG A 100 -3.36 -11.94 2.26
CA ARG A 100 -2.97 -13.29 2.70
C ARG A 100 -2.04 -13.26 3.90
N TRP A 101 -1.02 -12.41 3.88
CA TRP A 101 -0.12 -12.25 5.00
C TRP A 101 -0.86 -11.77 6.25
N ALA A 102 -1.75 -10.78 6.12
CA ALA A 102 -2.47 -10.23 7.26
C ALA A 102 -3.39 -11.29 7.91
N THR A 103 -4.11 -12.08 7.10
CA THR A 103 -4.91 -13.20 7.60
C THR A 103 -4.05 -14.24 8.33
N GLN A 104 -2.89 -14.60 7.76
CA GLN A 104 -1.97 -15.57 8.38
C GLN A 104 -1.36 -15.07 9.69
N ALA A 105 -1.13 -13.75 9.79
CA ALA A 105 -0.66 -13.10 11.00
C ALA A 105 -1.76 -12.92 12.07
N GLY A 106 -3.01 -13.32 11.79
CA GLY A 106 -4.13 -13.29 12.74
C GLY A 106 -4.94 -12.00 12.72
N TYR A 107 -4.67 -11.07 11.80
CA TYR A 107 -5.49 -9.88 11.65
C TYR A 107 -6.87 -10.23 11.09
N LYS A 108 -7.86 -9.52 11.61
CA LYS A 108 -9.29 -9.72 11.36
C LYS A 108 -9.85 -8.70 10.38
N GLN A 109 -9.14 -7.59 10.22
CA GLN A 109 -9.51 -6.49 9.37
C GLN A 109 -8.27 -5.91 8.71
N ILE A 110 -8.43 -5.49 7.45
CA ILE A 110 -7.48 -4.61 6.78
C ILE A 110 -8.16 -3.27 6.47
N GLN A 111 -7.45 -2.18 6.70
CA GLN A 111 -7.92 -0.84 6.38
C GLN A 111 -7.03 -0.18 5.33
N VAL A 112 -7.64 0.60 4.46
CA VAL A 112 -6.98 1.39 3.41
C VAL A 112 -7.60 2.78 3.40
N LYS A 113 -6.77 3.78 3.11
CA LYS A 113 -7.24 5.14 2.84
C LYS A 113 -6.80 5.56 1.44
N THR A 114 -7.72 6.13 0.66
CA THR A 114 -7.42 6.70 -0.66
C THR A 114 -7.99 8.11 -0.81
N ARG A 115 -7.64 8.81 -1.89
CA ARG A 115 -8.22 10.10 -2.29
C ARG A 115 -9.18 9.91 -3.47
N ASN A 116 -10.19 10.77 -3.58
CA ASN A 116 -11.18 10.76 -4.66
C ASN A 116 -10.55 10.76 -6.07
N GLN A 117 -9.40 11.43 -6.24
CA GLN A 117 -8.69 11.45 -7.52
C GLN A 117 -8.15 10.09 -7.97
N PHE A 118 -7.86 9.18 -7.04
CA PHE A 118 -7.24 7.88 -7.34
C PHE A 118 -8.30 6.83 -7.71
N ARG A 119 -9.01 7.07 -8.81
CA ARG A 119 -10.12 6.22 -9.30
C ARG A 119 -9.70 4.76 -9.51
N SER A 120 -8.50 4.51 -10.04
CA SER A 120 -8.01 3.15 -10.24
C SER A 120 -7.81 2.41 -8.92
N MET A 121 -7.31 3.09 -7.89
CA MET A 121 -7.16 2.52 -6.54
C MET A 121 -8.53 2.23 -5.94
N LEU A 122 -9.46 3.18 -6.01
CA LEU A 122 -10.82 2.99 -5.50
C LEU A 122 -11.51 1.80 -6.18
N ASN A 123 -11.48 1.72 -7.52
CA ASN A 123 -12.06 0.61 -8.27
C ASN A 123 -11.44 -0.73 -7.88
N MET A 124 -10.11 -0.79 -7.72
CA MET A 124 -9.42 -1.99 -7.27
C MET A 124 -9.92 -2.42 -5.89
N LEU A 125 -9.95 -1.51 -4.91
CA LEU A 125 -10.42 -1.80 -3.56
C LEU A 125 -11.86 -2.33 -3.55
N ILE A 126 -12.78 -1.65 -4.25
CA ILE A 126 -14.18 -2.08 -4.36
C ILE A 126 -14.28 -3.47 -5.01
N SER A 127 -13.53 -3.72 -6.10
CA SER A 127 -13.52 -5.04 -6.75
C SER A 127 -12.95 -6.16 -5.87
N HIS A 128 -12.16 -5.80 -4.86
CA HIS A 128 -11.61 -6.71 -3.85
C HIS A 128 -12.44 -6.76 -2.57
N GLN A 129 -13.70 -6.30 -2.60
CA GLN A 129 -14.67 -6.36 -1.50
C GLN A 129 -14.34 -5.47 -0.29
N TYR A 130 -13.53 -4.42 -0.50
CA TYR A 130 -13.45 -3.35 0.49
C TYR A 130 -14.74 -2.54 0.49
N GLN A 131 -15.19 -2.15 1.67
CA GLN A 131 -16.36 -1.31 1.88
C GLN A 131 -15.92 0.10 2.29
N VAL A 132 -16.57 1.13 1.76
CA VAL A 132 -16.37 2.51 2.22
C VAL A 132 -17.08 2.67 3.56
N VAL A 133 -16.34 3.06 4.59
CA VAL A 133 -16.87 3.17 5.96
C VAL A 133 -16.81 4.58 6.52
N ASP A 134 -15.94 5.43 5.96
CA ASP A 134 -15.87 6.83 6.36
C ASP A 134 -15.38 7.72 5.20
N PHE A 135 -15.66 9.00 5.33
CA PHE A 135 -15.32 10.05 4.38
C PHE A 135 -14.86 11.29 5.13
N ARG A 136 -13.76 11.88 4.66
CA ARG A 136 -13.29 13.17 5.15
C ARG A 136 -13.16 14.16 4.00
N ALA A 137 -13.87 15.27 4.11
CA ALA A 137 -13.66 16.41 3.24
C ALA A 137 -12.30 17.06 3.54
N GLU A 138 -11.51 17.34 2.50
CA GLU A 138 -10.30 18.14 2.61
C GLU A 138 -10.60 19.59 2.22
N PRO A 139 -10.00 20.58 2.89
CA PRO A 139 -10.09 21.97 2.46
C PRO A 139 -9.45 22.10 1.07
N GLY A 140 -10.25 22.43 0.05
CA GLY A 140 -9.76 22.58 -1.32
C GLY A 140 -10.64 21.84 -2.33
N HIS A 141 -10.01 21.07 -3.22
CA HIS A 141 -10.70 20.42 -4.32
C HIS A 141 -11.34 19.10 -3.88
N ILE A 142 -12.54 18.79 -4.36
CA ILE A 142 -13.27 17.53 -4.05
C ILE A 142 -12.43 16.28 -4.37
N ALA A 143 -11.49 16.40 -5.30
CA ALA A 143 -10.55 15.36 -5.69
C ALA A 143 -9.59 14.94 -4.55
N ASP A 144 -9.34 15.81 -3.58
CA ASP A 144 -8.48 15.56 -2.43
C ASP A 144 -9.18 14.89 -1.26
N ASN A 145 -10.52 14.88 -1.26
CA ASN A 145 -11.29 14.23 -0.21
C ASN A 145 -10.85 12.78 -0.01
N ARG A 146 -10.80 12.38 1.25
CA ARG A 146 -10.31 11.06 1.66
C ARG A 146 -11.46 10.11 1.88
N LEU A 147 -11.28 8.90 1.35
CA LEU A 147 -12.16 7.77 1.57
C LEU A 147 -11.43 6.75 2.43
N TYR A 148 -12.11 6.26 3.45
CA TYR A 148 -11.63 5.21 4.32
C TYR A 148 -12.39 3.94 3.98
N LEU A 149 -11.64 2.89 3.70
CA LEU A 149 -12.18 1.61 3.28
C LEU A 149 -11.63 0.50 4.16
N GLU A 150 -12.46 -0.49 4.44
CA GLU A 150 -12.07 -1.67 5.21
C GLU A 150 -12.56 -2.95 4.55
N LYS A 151 -11.88 -4.05 4.86
CA LYS A 151 -12.30 -5.39 4.50
C LYS A 151 -12.12 -6.32 5.67
N SER A 152 -13.16 -7.09 5.95
CA SER A 152 -13.12 -8.16 6.94
C SER A 152 -12.41 -9.39 6.37
N MET A 153 -11.61 -10.07 7.20
CA MET A 153 -10.76 -11.20 6.80
C MET A 153 -11.25 -12.57 7.29
N TYR A 154 -12.51 -12.64 7.75
CA TYR A 154 -13.19 -13.88 8.16
C TYR A 154 -13.88 -14.59 7.00
#